data_AF-A0A6S7KTB3-F1
#
_entry.id   AF-A0A6S7KTB3-F1
#
_cell.length_a   1.000
_cell.length_b   1.000
_cell.length_c   1.000
_cell.angle_alpha   90.00
_cell.angle_beta   90.00
_cell.angle_gamma   90.00
#
_symmetry.space_group_name_H-M   'P 1'
#
loop_
_entity.id
_entity.type
_entity.pdbx_description
1 polymer ?
#
loop_
_entity_poly.entity_id
_entity_poly.type
_entity_poly.pdbx_seq_one_letter_code
_entity_poly.pdbx_strand_id
1 'polypeptide(L)' 'MDGLLTHVTVGKSGVWGVTSGNAIFFRQGVASDTSYGTVWQHLIGSLKQIDAGSSGVVYGVNRYLFLISIWLRTRIRV' A
#
# COMPACT_ATOMS: atom_id res chain seq x y z
N MET A 1 9.72 10.23 1.73
CA MET A 1 9.62 8.90 1.05
C MET A 1 10.19 8.93 -0.36
N ASP A 2 10.69 10.08 -0.82
CA ASP A 2 11.24 10.21 -2.17
C ASP A 2 12.46 9.29 -2.33
N GLY A 3 12.37 8.39 -3.31
CA GLY A 3 13.42 7.42 -3.63
C GLY A 3 13.50 6.16 -2.77
N LEU A 4 12.61 5.96 -1.78
CA LEU A 4 12.69 4.81 -0.85
C LEU A 4 11.78 3.63 -1.23
N LEU A 5 10.77 3.86 -2.07
CA LEU A 5 9.84 2.82 -2.51
C LEU A 5 10.45 2.02 -3.65
N THR A 6 10.34 0.70 -3.56
CA THR A 6 10.81 -0.24 -4.58
C THR A 6 9.68 -0.81 -5.43
N HIS A 7 8.43 -0.72 -4.96
CA HIS A 7 7.23 -1.09 -5.71
C HIS A 7 6.08 -0.17 -5.32
N VAL A 8 5.31 0.25 -6.32
CA VAL A 8 4.12 1.11 -6.17
C VAL A 8 3.01 0.54 -7.03
N THR A 9 1.79 0.59 -6.51
CA THR A 9 0.57 0.09 -7.17
C THR A 9 -0.57 1.09 -6.99
N VAL A 10 -1.47 1.14 -7.96
CA VAL A 10 -2.60 2.09 -8.00
C VAL A 10 -3.86 1.33 -8.39
N GLY A 11 -4.95 1.54 -7.63
CA GLY A 11 -6.25 0.93 -7.90
C GLY A 11 -7.38 1.69 -7.23
N LYS A 12 -8.60 1.12 -7.24
CA LYS A 12 -9.75 1.74 -6.55
C LYS A 12 -9.59 1.80 -5.03
N SER A 13 -8.66 1.01 -4.48
CA SER A 13 -8.22 1.07 -3.08
C SER A 13 -7.18 2.16 -2.80
N GLY A 14 -6.86 3.02 -3.77
CA GLY A 14 -5.87 4.08 -3.66
C GLY A 14 -4.47 3.66 -4.09
N VAL A 15 -3.47 4.42 -3.65
CA VAL A 15 -2.06 4.23 -4.04
C VAL A 15 -1.28 3.65 -2.86
N TRP A 16 -0.56 2.57 -3.12
CA TRP A 16 0.18 1.81 -2.12
C TRP A 16 1.61 1.56 -2.59
N GLY A 17 2.51 1.32 -1.65
CA GLY A 17 3.87 0.94 -1.99
C GLY A 17 4.60 0.23 -0.86
N VAL A 18 5.70 -0.43 -1.23
CA VAL A 18 6.63 -1.04 -0.29
C VAL A 18 8.05 -0.55 -0.53
N THR A 19 8.85 -0.54 0.53
CA THR A 19 10.28 -0.20 0.49
C THR A 19 11.14 -1.45 0.37
N SER A 20 12.46 -1.28 0.13
CA SER A 20 13.43 -2.36 0.16
C SER A 20 13.49 -3.10 1.52
N GLY A 21 13.15 -2.40 2.61
CA GLY A 21 13.01 -2.93 3.96
C GLY A 21 11.67 -3.65 4.22
N ASN A 22 10.85 -3.86 3.18
CA ASN A 22 9.50 -4.43 3.24
C ASN A 22 8.45 -3.60 4.02
N ALA A 23 8.76 -2.38 4.43
CA ALA A 23 7.80 -1.50 5.10
C ALA A 23 6.69 -1.08 4.12
N ILE A 24 5.44 -1.05 4.62
CA ILE A 24 4.22 -0.81 3.84
C ILE A 24 3.79 0.65 3.96
N PHE A 25 3.44 1.28 2.85
CA PHE A 25 2.97 2.66 2.82
C PHE A 25 1.69 2.83 2.00
N PHE A 26 0.83 3.73 2.46
CA PHE A 26 -0.36 4.19 1.75
C PHE A 26 -0.23 5.69 1.45
N ARG A 27 -0.61 6.12 0.24
CA ARG A 27 -0.62 7.54 -0.13
C ARG A 27 -1.95 8.16 0.29
N GLN A 28 -1.90 9.07 1.24
CA GLN A 28 -3.05 9.84 1.66
C GLN A 28 -3.27 11.08 0.78
N GLY A 29 -4.48 11.62 0.84
CA GLY A 29 -4.83 12.89 0.18
C GLY A 29 -4.90 12.82 -1.34
N VAL A 30 -5.02 11.62 -1.92
CA VAL A 30 -5.25 11.46 -3.37
C VAL A 30 -6.72 11.79 -3.66
N ALA A 31 -6.96 12.87 -4.38
CA ALA A 31 -8.28 13.32 -4.82
C ALA A 31 -8.22 13.88 -6.24
N SER A 32 -9.35 14.34 -6.77
CA SER A 32 -9.45 14.83 -8.17
C SER A 32 -8.57 16.06 -8.42
N ASP A 33 -8.45 16.93 -7.43
CA ASP A 33 -7.62 18.15 -7.41
C ASP A 33 -6.20 17.89 -6.87
N THR A 34 -6.02 16.85 -6.06
CA THR A 34 -4.73 16.44 -5.47
C THR A 34 -4.31 15.04 -5.92
N SER A 35 -4.20 14.82 -7.24
CA SER A 35 -3.93 13.50 -7.83
C SER A 35 -2.59 12.89 -7.38
N TYR A 36 -1.61 13.72 -7.02
CA TYR A 36 -0.31 13.28 -6.50
C TYR A 36 -0.34 12.89 -5.01
N GLY A 37 -1.45 13.14 -4.29
CA GLY A 37 -1.56 12.92 -2.85
C GLY A 37 -0.67 13.85 -2.02
N THR A 38 -0.82 13.82 -0.69
CA THR A 38 -0.11 14.74 0.22
C THR A 38 1.03 14.06 0.97
N VAL A 39 0.78 12.88 1.53
CA VAL A 39 1.72 12.22 2.45
C VAL A 39 1.67 10.69 2.30
N TRP A 40 2.82 10.06 2.53
CA TRP A 40 2.90 8.62 2.70
C TRP A 40 2.72 8.24 4.17
N GLN A 41 1.67 7.50 4.48
CA GLN A 41 1.41 6.95 5.80
C GLN A 41 2.03 5.56 5.91
N HIS A 42 2.84 5.32 6.94
CA HIS A 42 3.37 3.99 7.25
C HIS A 42 2.29 3.11 7.89
N LEU A 43 2.21 1.84 7.49
CA LEU A 43 1.35 0.85 8.10
C LEU A 43 2.18 -0.25 8.77
N ILE A 44 1.66 -0.79 9.88
CA ILE A 44 2.22 -1.95 10.55
C ILE A 44 2.26 -3.17 9.61
N GLY A 45 3.31 -3.98 9.73
CA GLY A 45 3.49 -5.20 8.94
C GLY A 45 4.70 -5.15 8.01
N SER A 46 4.87 -6.20 7.22
CA SER A 46 5.97 -6.27 6.25
C SER A 46 5.59 -7.09 5.02
N LEU A 47 5.69 -6.48 3.85
CA LEU A 47 5.37 -7.11 2.56
C LEU A 47 6.52 -6.94 1.58
N LYS A 48 6.75 -7.97 0.76
CA LYS A 48 7.71 -7.92 -0.34
C LYS A 48 7.10 -7.31 -1.60
N GLN A 49 5.80 -7.50 -1.80
CA GLN A 49 5.02 -6.90 -2.89
C GLN A 49 3.60 -6.63 -2.39
N ILE A 50 2.96 -5.60 -2.96
CA ILE A 50 1.60 -5.16 -2.65
C ILE A 50 0.90 -4.72 -3.95
N ASP A 51 -0.38 -5.06 -4.11
CA ASP A 51 -1.19 -4.69 -5.28
C ASP A 51 -2.58 -4.19 -4.88
N ALA A 52 -2.96 -3.04 -5.41
CA ALA A 52 -4.25 -2.40 -5.15
C ALA A 52 -5.33 -2.96 -6.07
N GLY A 53 -6.42 -3.47 -5.48
CA GLY A 53 -7.53 -4.08 -6.21
C GLY A 53 -8.75 -3.17 -6.34
N SER A 54 -9.93 -3.82 -6.34
CA SER A 54 -11.24 -3.16 -6.24
C SER A 54 -11.40 -2.42 -4.91
N SER A 55 -12.43 -1.57 -4.79
CA SER A 55 -12.62 -0.70 -3.62
C SER A 55 -12.50 -1.45 -2.28
N GLY A 56 -11.54 -1.06 -1.46
CA GLY A 56 -11.28 -1.63 -0.13
C GLY A 56 -10.50 -2.95 -0.14
N VAL A 57 -10.05 -3.43 -1.30
CA VAL A 57 -9.30 -4.67 -1.47
C VAL A 57 -7.85 -4.37 -1.84
N VAL A 58 -6.92 -4.94 -1.08
CA VAL A 58 -5.48 -4.87 -1.32
C VAL A 58 -4.88 -6.25 -1.04
N TYR A 59 -4.00 -6.71 -1.92
CA TYR A 59 -3.30 -7.99 -1.77
C TYR A 59 -1.82 -7.75 -1.57
N GLY A 60 -1.16 -8.64 -0.83
CA GLY A 60 0.27 -8.56 -0.63
C GLY A 60 0.86 -9.90 -0.24
N VAL A 61 2.14 -10.07 -0.52
CA VAL A 61 2.92 -11.25 -0.17
C VAL A 61 4.14 -10.83 0.65
N ASN A 62 4.56 -11.67 1.59
CA ASN A 62 5.75 -11.44 2.41
C ASN A 62 6.89 -12.39 1.98
N ARG A 63 8.07 -12.30 2.64
CA ARG A 63 9.24 -13.13 2.33
C ARG A 63 9.10 -14.61 2.75
N TYR A 64 8.10 -14.95 3.56
CA TYR A 64 7.94 -16.29 4.11
C TYR A 64 6.97 -17.09 3.24
N LEU A 65 7.52 -18.08 2.54
CA LEU A 65 6.93 -18.85 1.43
C LEU A 65 5.65 -19.67 1.72
N PHE A 66 4.90 -19.45 2.81
CA PHE A 66 3.79 -20.33 3.17
C PHE A 66 2.50 -19.67 3.69
N LEU A 67 2.42 -18.35 3.76
CA LEU A 67 1.15 -17.70 4.07
C LEU A 67 0.91 -16.55 3.09
N ILE A 68 0.00 -16.79 2.13
CA ILE A 68 -0.72 -15.72 1.44
C ILE A 68 -1.43 -14.93 2.54
N SER A 69 -0.77 -13.90 3.06
CA SER A 69 -1.33 -13.04 4.09
C SER A 69 -2.24 -12.05 3.37
N ILE A 70 -3.47 -12.47 3.03
CA ILE A 70 -4.49 -11.60 2.46
C ILE A 70 -4.84 -10.57 3.53
N TRP A 71 -4.23 -9.39 3.45
CA TRP A 71 -4.50 -8.29 4.36
C TRP A 71 -5.68 -7.47 3.84
N LEU A 72 -6.90 -7.85 4.22
CA LEU A 72 -8.10 -7.08 3.94
C LEU A 72 -8.26 -5.99 5.01
N ARG A 73 -7.93 -4.73 4.69
CA ARG A 73 -8.26 -3.58 5.56
C ARG A 73 -9.47 -2.84 5.01
N THR A 74 -10.67 -3.28 5.39
CA THR A 74 -11.95 -2.70 4.93
C THR A 74 -12.33 -1.36 5.54
N ARG A 75 -11.59 -0.84 6.52
CA ARG A 75 -11.89 0.46 7.14
C ARG A 75 -10.62 1.19 7.59
N ILE A 76 -10.00 1.92 6.69
CA ILE A 76 -9.15 3.05 7.09
C ILE A 76 -10.11 4.21 7.34
N ARG A 77 -10.46 4.46 8.61
CA ARG A 77 -11.03 5.77 8.98
C ARG A 77 -9.85 6.74 9.01
N VAL A 78 -9.96 7.78 8.19
CA VAL A 78 -9.11 8.97 8.24
C VAL A 78 -9.56 9.84 9.41
#